data_AF-A0A2W4P0K0-F1
#
_entry.id   AF-A0A2W4P0K0-F1
#
_cell.length_a   1.000
_cell.length_b   1.000
_cell.length_c   1.000
_cell.angle_alpha   90.00
_cell.angle_beta   90.00
_cell.angle_gamma   90.00
#
_symmetry.space_group_name_H-M   'P 1'
#
loop_
_entity.id
_entity.type
_entity.pdbx_description
1 polymer ?
#
loop_
_entity_poly.entity_id
_entity_poly.type
_entity_poly.pdbx_seq_one_letter_code
_entity_poly.pdbx_strand_id
1 'polypeptide(L)'
;MPSVTLQGAVISGVITQEDLRRAGADEKTNGDMVSLLNSVTQAMIAVVFREKANGDIEISLRSKPGYDVSQVAFSLGGGGHRQAAGATIPGPLEAARERVMPLLQAAAREGSLVIS
;
A
#
# COMPACT_ATOMS: atom_id res chain seq x y z
N MET A 1 11.84 12.56 -1.20
CA MET A 1 12.03 11.68 -0.02
C MET A 1 10.73 10.93 0.14
N PRO A 2 10.75 9.61 0.33
CA PRO A 2 9.53 8.83 0.51
C PRO A 2 8.76 9.41 1.70
N SER A 3 7.54 9.85 1.44
CA SER A 3 6.66 10.41 2.47
C SER A 3 5.83 9.28 3.06
N VAL A 4 5.93 9.09 4.38
CA VAL A 4 5.17 8.06 5.12
C VAL A 4 4.17 8.75 6.03
N THR A 5 2.90 8.40 5.91
CA THR A 5 1.80 8.95 6.74
C THR A 5 1.04 7.81 7.42
N LEU A 6 0.86 7.91 8.74
CA LEU A 6 0.01 7.01 9.52
C LEU A 6 -1.35 7.69 9.78
N GLN A 7 -2.44 7.03 9.38
CA GLN A 7 -3.81 7.48 9.65
C GLN A 7 -4.60 6.34 10.31
N GLY A 8 -4.78 6.44 11.63
CA GLY A 8 -5.40 5.37 12.41
C GLY A 8 -4.56 4.09 12.36
N ALA A 9 -5.16 2.99 11.88
CA ALA A 9 -4.51 1.69 11.76
C ALA A 9 -3.85 1.46 10.38
N VAL A 10 -3.88 2.44 9.48
CA VAL A 10 -3.35 2.35 8.11
C VAL A 10 -2.10 3.21 7.96
N ILE A 11 -1.00 2.61 7.50
CA ILE A 11 0.21 3.33 7.10
C ILE A 11 0.30 3.41 5.59
N SER A 12 0.60 4.59 5.07
CA SER A 12 0.78 4.85 3.64
C SER A 12 2.19 5.36 3.36
N GLY A 13 2.87 4.75 2.40
CA GLY A 13 4.13 5.22 1.85
C GLY A 13 3.97 5.63 0.39
N VAL A 14 4.68 6.66 -0.04
CA VAL A 14 4.71 7.08 -1.44
C VAL A 14 6.13 6.96 -1.97
N ILE A 15 6.26 6.36 -3.16
CA ILE A 15 7.49 6.26 -3.94
C ILE A 15 7.22 6.92 -5.29
N THR A 16 7.79 8.12 -5.47
CA THR A 16 7.71 8.84 -6.75
C THR A 16 8.80 8.37 -7.72
N GLN A 17 8.64 8.66 -9.01
CA GLN A 17 9.71 8.45 -9.99
C GLN A 17 10.99 9.21 -9.62
N GLU A 18 10.84 10.39 -9.00
CA GLU A 18 11.95 11.16 -8.48
C GLU A 18 12.69 10.43 -7.35
N ASP A 19 11.97 9.77 -6.45
CA ASP A 19 12.58 9.00 -5.37
C ASP A 19 13.35 7.79 -5.91
N LEU A 20 12.82 7.08 -6.92
CA LEU A 20 13.52 5.99 -7.60
C LEU A 20 14.79 6.48 -8.29
N ARG A 21 14.69 7.59 -9.03
CA ARG A 21 15.81 8.21 -9.74
C ARG A 21 16.91 8.67 -8.77
N ARG A 22 16.55 9.21 -7.61
CA ARG A 22 17.51 9.64 -6.57
C ARG A 22 18.12 8.48 -5.79
N ALA A 23 17.41 7.37 -5.65
CA ALA A 23 17.90 6.19 -4.94
C ALA A 23 18.87 5.32 -5.78
N GLY A 24 18.93 5.52 -7.11
CA GLY A 24 19.73 4.67 -8.00
C GLY A 24 19.32 3.20 -7.97
N ALA A 25 18.09 2.92 -7.53
CA ALA A 25 17.61 1.58 -7.21
C ALA A 25 16.84 0.99 -8.40
N ASP A 26 17.35 -0.13 -8.90
CA ASP A 26 16.62 -1.03 -9.80
C ASP A 26 15.34 -1.55 -9.11
N GLU A 27 14.32 -1.89 -9.91
CA GLU A 27 12.93 -2.19 -9.49
C GLU A 27 12.76 -3.26 -8.39
N LYS A 28 13.83 -3.97 -7.99
CA LYS A 28 13.84 -5.05 -7.00
C LYS A 28 13.70 -4.61 -5.54
N THR A 29 13.91 -3.35 -5.18
CA THR A 29 13.88 -2.88 -3.76
C THR A 29 12.46 -2.71 -3.19
N ASN A 30 11.43 -2.92 -4.01
CA ASN A 30 10.04 -2.57 -3.68
C ASN A 30 9.40 -3.48 -2.60
N GLY A 31 9.70 -4.79 -2.63
CA GLY A 31 9.12 -5.75 -1.69
C GLY A 31 9.58 -5.56 -0.25
N ASP A 32 10.82 -5.12 -0.06
CA ASP A 32 11.45 -4.97 1.24
C ASP A 32 10.93 -3.74 2.00
N MET A 33 10.61 -2.65 1.30
CA MET A 33 10.07 -1.44 1.94
C MET A 33 8.68 -1.64 2.54
N VAL A 34 7.78 -2.34 1.85
CA VAL A 34 6.43 -2.59 2.37
C VAL A 34 6.48 -3.53 3.59
N SER A 35 7.37 -4.53 3.53
CA SER A 35 7.60 -5.45 4.66
C SER A 35 8.21 -4.73 5.87
N LEU A 36 9.17 -3.82 5.65
CA LEU A 36 9.73 -2.96 6.70
C LEU A 36 8.68 -2.04 7.33
N LEU A 37 7.85 -1.37 6.52
CA LEU A 37 6.77 -0.52 7.04
C LEU A 37 5.76 -1.31 7.88
N ASN A 38 5.46 -2.54 7.47
CA ASN A 38 4.55 -3.45 8.20
C ASN A 38 5.19 -4.03 9.48
N SER A 39 6.51 -4.26 9.51
CA SER A 39 7.20 -4.82 10.69
C SER A 39 7.52 -3.78 11.76
N VAL A 40 7.73 -2.52 11.36
CA VAL A 40 8.23 -1.46 12.25
C VAL A 40 7.10 -0.69 12.94
N THR A 41 5.85 -0.78 12.47
CA THR A 41 4.77 0.10 12.96
C THR A 41 3.58 -0.65 13.59
N GLN A 42 2.90 0.01 14.53
CA GLN A 42 1.62 -0.43 15.11
C GLN A 42 0.48 -0.53 14.07
N ALA A 43 0.73 -0.15 12.81
CA ALA A 43 -0.23 -0.26 11.74
C ALA A 43 -0.66 -1.72 11.51
N MET A 44 -1.93 -1.88 11.15
CA MET A 44 -2.55 -3.17 10.86
C MET A 44 -2.58 -3.44 9.37
N ILE A 45 -2.60 -2.37 8.58
CA ILE A 45 -2.59 -2.38 7.12
C ILE A 45 -1.54 -1.37 6.64
N ALA A 46 -0.71 -1.78 5.69
CA ALA A 46 0.29 -0.96 5.03
C ALA A 46 -0.01 -0.88 3.53
N VAL A 47 0.08 0.32 2.97
CA VAL A 47 -0.02 0.57 1.53
C VAL A 47 1.21 1.34 1.06
N VAL A 48 1.75 0.95 -0.09
CA VAL A 48 2.76 1.73 -0.81
C VAL A 48 2.21 2.09 -2.18
N PHE A 49 2.20 3.38 -2.48
CA PHE A 49 1.87 3.94 -3.78
C PHE A 49 3.16 4.17 -4.55
N ARG A 50 3.32 3.51 -5.69
CA ARG A 50 4.46 3.67 -6.59
C ARG A 50 4.01 4.28 -7.90
N GLU A 51 4.65 5.37 -8.28
CA GLU A 51 4.44 5.99 -9.58
C GLU A 51 5.16 5.19 -10.68
N LYS A 52 4.43 4.79 -11.72
CA LYS A 52 4.95 4.13 -12.91
C LYS A 52 5.35 5.15 -13.96
N ALA A 53 6.20 4.75 -14.90
CA ALA A 53 6.71 5.63 -15.95
C ALA A 53 5.62 6.20 -16.88
N ASN A 54 4.46 5.54 -16.96
CA ASN A 54 3.29 6.00 -17.72
C ASN A 54 2.37 6.95 -16.94
N GLY A 55 2.72 7.31 -15.69
CA GLY A 55 1.92 8.16 -14.83
C GLY A 55 0.86 7.44 -14.00
N ASP A 56 0.71 6.12 -14.17
CA ASP A 56 -0.20 5.31 -13.34
C ASP A 56 0.42 4.99 -11.98
N ILE A 57 -0.43 4.62 -11.03
CA ILE A 57 0.00 4.31 -9.67
C ILE A 57 -0.19 2.83 -9.39
N GLU A 58 0.92 2.13 -9.17
CA GLU A 58 0.90 0.79 -8.61
C GLU A 58 0.73 0.86 -7.10
N ILE A 59 -0.24 0.13 -6.56
CA ILE A 59 -0.44 0.01 -5.12
C ILE A 59 -0.03 -1.39 -4.66
N SER A 60 0.79 -1.42 -3.61
CA SER A 60 1.18 -2.64 -2.91
C SER A 60 0.61 -2.62 -1.51
N LEU A 61 -0.23 -3.59 -1.19
CA LEU A 61 -0.92 -3.75 0.08
C LEU A 61 -0.28 -4.88 0.89
N ARG A 62 -0.12 -4.64 2.19
CA ARG A 62 0.21 -5.65 3.19
C ARG A 62 -0.68 -5.47 4.41
N SER A 63 -0.96 -6.54 5.12
CA SER A 63 -1.68 -6.47 6.38
C SER A 63 -1.17 -7.49 7.39
N LYS A 64 -1.47 -7.24 8.66
CA LYS A 64 -1.27 -8.21 9.73
C LYS A 64 -2.33 -9.31 9.69
N PRO A 65 -2.05 -10.51 10.25
CA PRO A 65 -3.06 -11.54 10.40
C PRO A 65 -4.33 -11.02 11.08
N GLY A 66 -5.49 -11.33 10.50
CA GLY A 66 -6.80 -10.83 10.94
C GLY A 66 -7.37 -9.66 10.13
N TYR A 67 -6.59 -9.09 9.22
CA TYR A 67 -7.02 -8.03 8.30
C TYR A 67 -6.93 -8.50 6.84
N ASP A 68 -7.96 -8.25 6.05
CA ASP A 68 -8.04 -8.68 4.65
C ASP A 68 -7.91 -7.49 3.68
N VAL A 69 -6.78 -7.40 2.98
CA VAL A 69 -6.54 -6.39 1.93
C VAL A 69 -6.85 -6.90 0.52
N SER A 70 -7.17 -8.18 0.35
CA SER A 70 -7.45 -8.75 -0.97
C SER A 70 -8.72 -8.16 -1.58
N GLN A 71 -9.77 -7.98 -0.77
CA GLN A 71 -11.03 -7.41 -1.26
C GLN A 71 -10.88 -5.97 -1.76
N VAL A 72 -10.01 -5.19 -1.10
CA VAL A 72 -9.68 -3.83 -1.55
C VAL A 72 -8.99 -3.88 -2.91
N ALA A 73 -7.98 -4.74 -3.07
CA ALA A 73 -7.30 -4.92 -4.35
C ALA A 73 -8.25 -5.39 -5.47
N PHE A 74 -9.12 -6.37 -5.20
CA PHE A 74 -10.11 -6.85 -6.17
C PHE A 74 -11.10 -5.76 -6.59
N SER A 75 -11.59 -4.95 -5.64
CA SER A 75 -12.50 -3.83 -5.91
C SER A 75 -11.86 -2.75 -6.80
N LEU A 76 -10.53 -2.70 -6.85
CA LEU A 76 -9.74 -1.78 -7.64
C LEU A 76 -9.27 -2.40 -8.97
N GLY A 77 -9.73 -3.61 -9.31
CA GLY A 77 -9.34 -4.33 -10.53
C GLY A 77 -7.98 -5.02 -10.46
N GLY A 78 -7.41 -5.15 -9.25
CA GLY A 78 -6.20 -5.92 -8.98
C GLY A 78 -6.50 -7.32 -8.43
N GLY A 79 -5.61 -7.82 -7.58
CA GLY A 79 -5.76 -9.12 -6.94
C GLY A 79 -4.67 -9.44 -5.91
N GLY A 80 -4.79 -10.61 -5.28
CA GLY A 80 -3.80 -11.13 -4.34
C GLY A 80 -4.41 -11.92 -3.18
N HIS A 81 -3.67 -11.99 -2.07
CA HIS A 81 -4.04 -12.71 -0.85
C HIS A 81 -4.44 -11.75 0.27
N ARG A 82 -5.11 -12.28 1.30
CA ARG A 82 -5.61 -11.48 2.44
C ARG A 82 -4.54 -10.61 3.10
N GLN A 83 -3.29 -11.09 3.13
CA GLN A 83 -2.15 -10.39 3.76
C GLN A 83 -1.26 -9.63 2.78
N ALA A 84 -1.42 -9.87 1.48
CA ALA A 84 -0.55 -9.33 0.45
C ALA A 84 -1.32 -9.24 -0.87
N ALA A 85 -1.67 -8.03 -1.28
CA ALA A 85 -2.42 -7.78 -2.51
C ALA A 85 -1.89 -6.53 -3.23
N GLY A 86 -2.33 -6.30 -4.45
CA GLY A 86 -1.95 -5.13 -5.21
C GLY A 86 -2.91 -4.83 -6.36
N ALA A 87 -2.87 -3.60 -6.83
CA ALA A 87 -3.63 -3.13 -7.99
C ALA A 87 -2.85 -2.03 -8.71
N THR A 88 -3.26 -1.69 -9.93
CA THR A 88 -2.77 -0.51 -10.64
C THR A 88 -3.93 0.43 -10.86
N ILE A 89 -3.80 1.67 -10.40
CA ILE A 89 -4.80 2.72 -10.53
C ILE A 89 -4.36 3.67 -11.64
N PRO A 90 -5.17 3.83 -12.69
CA PRO A 90 -4.90 4.82 -13.73
C PRO A 90 -4.97 6.25 -13.20
N GLY A 91 -4.05 7.10 -13.65
CA GLY A 91 -4.01 8.52 -13.29
C GLY A 91 -3.12 8.85 -12.07
N PRO A 92 -3.12 10.10 -11.60
CA PRO A 92 -2.11 10.61 -10.69
C PRO A 92 -2.27 10.09 -9.25
N LEU A 93 -1.20 10.22 -8.47
CA LEU A 93 -1.12 9.81 -7.06
C LEU A 93 -2.31 10.28 -6.22
N GLU A 94 -2.70 11.54 -6.33
CA GLU A 94 -3.80 12.09 -5.53
C GLU A 94 -5.13 11.37 -5.80
N ALA A 95 -5.45 11.10 -7.07
CA ALA A 95 -6.63 10.34 -7.44
C ALA A 95 -6.58 8.89 -6.92
N ALA A 96 -5.39 8.27 -6.92
CA ALA A 96 -5.20 6.96 -6.32
C ALA A 96 -5.40 6.99 -4.80
N ARG A 97 -4.87 8.01 -4.10
CA ARG A 97 -5.03 8.16 -2.64
C ARG A 97 -6.48 8.35 -2.24
N GLU A 98 -7.22 9.22 -2.94
CA GLU A 98 -8.64 9.48 -2.65
C GLU A 98 -9.51 8.24 -2.82
N ARG A 99 -9.17 7.35 -3.77
CA ARG A 99 -9.91 6.09 -3.99
C ARG A 99 -9.51 5.00 -3.00
N VAL A 100 -8.22 4.86 -2.69
CA VAL A 100 -7.68 3.71 -1.95
C VAL A 100 -7.78 3.90 -0.44
N MET A 101 -7.50 5.11 0.08
CA MET A 101 -7.44 5.34 1.53
C MET A 101 -8.76 5.05 2.26
N PRO A 102 -9.94 5.47 1.76
CA PRO A 102 -11.22 5.15 2.42
C PRO A 102 -11.51 3.65 2.48
N LEU A 103 -11.17 2.91 1.43
CA LEU A 103 -11.35 1.45 1.37
C LEU A 103 -10.47 0.73 2.38
N LEU A 104 -9.20 1.14 2.51
CA LEU A 104 -8.29 0.58 3.50
C LEU A 104 -8.73 0.90 4.93
N GLN A 105 -9.26 2.11 5.17
CA GLN A 105 -9.81 2.47 6.47
C GLN A 105 -11.04 1.63 6.84
N ALA A 106 -11.91 1.33 5.88
CA ALA A 106 -13.04 0.42 6.09
C ALA A 106 -12.55 -1.00 6.43
N ALA A 107 -11.64 -1.55 5.62
CA ALA A 107 -11.04 -2.86 5.87
C ALA A 107 -10.32 -2.95 7.23
N ALA A 108 -9.69 -1.85 7.67
CA ALA A 108 -9.06 -1.77 8.98
C ALA A 108 -10.06 -1.73 10.16
N ARG A 109 -11.30 -1.29 9.93
CA ARG A 109 -12.36 -1.30 10.96
C ARG A 109 -13.06 -2.66 11.05
N GLU A 110 -13.15 -3.37 9.93
CA GLU A 110 -13.77 -4.69 9.83
C GLU A 110 -12.84 -5.82 10.29
N GLY A 111 -11.53 -5.64 10.10
CA GLY A 111 -10.53 -6.58 10.57
C GLY A 111 -10.37 -6.57 12.10
N SER A 112 -10.12 -7.74 12.67
CA SER A 112 -9.77 -7.89 14.08
C SER A 112 -8.44 -8.60 14.16
N LEU A 113 -7.51 -8.07 14.96
CA LEU A 113 -6.20 -8.70 15.16
C LEU A 113 -6.41 -10.13 15.70
N VAL A 114 -5.94 -11.14 14.97
CA VAL A 114 -5.94 -12.52 15.43
C VAL A 114 -4.63 -12.76 16.15
N ILE A 115 -4.67 -12.83 17.48
CA ILE A 115 -3.55 -13.26 18.31
C ILE A 115 -3.67 -14.78 18.39
N SER A 116 -2.81 -15.50 17.69
CA SER A 116 -2.71 -16.96 17.80
C SER A 116 -1.60 -17.37 18.74
#